data_AF-A0A3D5YEH0-F1
#
_entry.id   AF-A0A3D5YEH0-F1
#
_cell.length_a   1.000
_cell.length_b   1.000
_cell.length_c   1.000
_cell.angle_alpha   90.00
_cell.angle_beta   90.00
_cell.angle_gamma   90.00
#
_symmetry.space_group_name_H-M   'P 1'
#
loop_
_entity.id
_entity.type
_entity.pdbx_description
1 polymer ?
#
loop_
_entity_poly.entity_id
_entity_poly.type
_entity_poly.pdbx_seq_one_letter_code
_entity_poly.pdbx_strand_id
1 'polypeptide(L)'
;MYFFKDKKDIVLYIGKAKNLQKRVAQYFAAGSVWKQDMMQKAEKVDFIVVQNESEALYLEDNLIKQHLPEYNNLLKADNSYTYLKITKHEYPEIYLTRKKIPDGSTYI
;
A
#
# COMPACT_ATOMS: atom_id res chain seq x y z
N MET A 1 13.06 -4.45 6.78
CA MET A 1 11.60 -4.24 6.86
C MET A 1 11.26 -3.57 8.18
N TYR A 2 10.21 -2.76 8.24
CA TYR A 2 9.70 -2.15 9.47
C TYR A 2 8.18 -2.21 9.54
N PHE A 3 7.65 -2.12 10.76
CA PHE A 3 6.26 -2.30 11.09
C PHE A 3 5.81 -1.21 12.04
N PHE A 4 4.72 -0.53 11.74
CA PHE A 4 3.98 0.26 12.72
C PHE A 4 2.87 -0.60 13.32
N LYS A 5 2.75 -0.60 14.64
CA LYS A 5 1.76 -1.38 15.37
C LYS A 5 0.97 -0.52 16.35
N ASP A 6 -0.27 -0.90 16.60
CA ASP A 6 -1.10 -0.28 17.64
C ASP A 6 -0.76 -0.84 19.04
N LYS A 7 -1.49 -0.37 20.06
CA LYS A 7 -1.36 -0.84 21.45
C LYS A 7 -1.66 -2.34 21.66
N LYS A 8 -2.35 -2.99 20.73
CA LYS A 8 -2.71 -4.42 20.76
C LYS A 8 -1.75 -5.27 19.91
N ASP A 9 -0.62 -4.70 19.48
CA ASP A 9 0.35 -5.32 18.58
C ASP A 9 -0.21 -5.67 17.18
N ILE A 10 -1.34 -5.06 16.78
CA ILE A 10 -1.89 -5.19 15.43
C ILE A 10 -1.06 -4.36 14.47
N VAL A 11 -0.64 -4.97 13.36
CA VAL A 11 0.17 -4.30 12.33
C VAL A 11 -0.69 -3.33 11.53
N LEU A 12 -0.39 -2.04 11.64
CA LEU A 12 -1.06 -0.95 10.93
C LEU A 12 -0.43 -0.71 9.56
N TYR A 13 0.90 -0.79 9.47
CA TYR A 13 1.65 -0.54 8.24
C TYR A 13 2.97 -1.32 8.21
N ILE A 14 3.35 -1.77 7.01
CA ILE A 14 4.60 -2.46 6.72
C ILE A 14 5.31 -1.72 5.59
N GLY A 15 6.61 -1.48 5.75
CA GLY A 15 7.41 -0.91 4.68
C GLY A 15 8.89 -1.25 4.74
N LYS A 16 9.61 -0.83 3.71
CA LYS A 16 11.07 -1.01 3.57
C LYS A 16 11.85 0.28 3.76
N ALA A 17 13.02 0.14 4.39
CA ALA A 17 13.94 1.23 4.66
C ALA A 17 15.39 0.75 4.54
N LYS A 18 16.24 1.52 3.84
CA LYS A 18 17.71 1.35 3.89
C LYS A 18 18.28 1.86 5.20
N ASN A 19 17.73 2.97 5.71
CA ASN A 19 18.05 3.53 7.02
C ASN A 19 16.74 3.73 7.79
N LEU A 20 16.55 2.92 8.83
CA LEU A 20 15.31 2.90 9.61
C LEU A 20 15.07 4.23 10.34
N GLN A 21 16.10 4.78 10.98
CA GLN A 21 15.99 6.02 11.75
C GLN A 21 15.54 7.19 10.86
N LYS A 22 16.20 7.37 9.71
CA LYS A 22 15.81 8.39 8.72
C LYS A 22 14.39 8.16 8.20
N ARG A 23 14.01 6.90 7.95
CA ARG A 23 12.67 6.59 7.45
C ARG A 23 11.58 6.88 8.49
N VAL A 24 11.80 6.50 9.74
CA VAL A 24 10.84 6.73 10.84
C VAL A 24 10.70 8.23 11.11
N ALA A 25 11.80 8.99 11.10
CA ALA A 25 11.77 10.45 11.25
C ALA A 25 10.87 11.15 10.22
N GLN A 26 10.75 10.63 8.99
CA GLN A 26 9.88 11.19 7.95
C GLN A 26 8.38 11.12 8.28
N TYR A 27 7.96 10.27 9.22
CA TYR A 27 6.56 10.20 9.65
C TYR A 27 6.18 11.29 10.65
N PHE A 28 7.17 11.89 11.32
CA PHE A 28 6.97 12.99 12.27
C PHE A 28 7.06 14.38 11.62
N ALA A 29 7.55 14.46 10.38
CA ALA A 29 7.51 15.69 9.61
C ALA A 29 6.08 15.98 9.10
N ALA A 30 5.74 17.26 8.89
CA ALA A 30 4.49 17.64 8.23
C ALA A 30 4.38 16.91 6.88
N GLY A 31 3.31 16.15 6.70
CA GLY A 31 3.23 15.17 5.63
C GLY A 31 1.81 14.77 5.26
N SER A 32 1.69 13.69 4.49
CA SER A 32 0.43 13.14 3.98
C SER A 32 -0.53 12.76 5.10
N VAL A 33 -1.83 13.06 4.91
CA VAL A 33 -2.91 12.82 5.89
C VAL A 33 -2.90 11.39 6.46
N TRP A 34 -2.73 10.37 5.61
CA TRP A 34 -2.69 8.97 6.06
C TRP A 34 -1.55 8.68 7.04
N LYS A 35 -0.40 9.35 6.91
CA LYS A 35 0.73 9.17 7.84
C LYS A 35 0.38 9.76 9.20
N GLN A 36 -0.23 10.94 9.21
CA GLN A 36 -0.64 11.60 10.45
C GLN A 36 -1.70 10.77 11.17
N ASP A 37 -2.68 10.23 10.43
CA ASP A 37 -3.69 9.34 10.98
C ASP A 37 -3.08 8.04 11.53
N MET A 38 -2.19 7.38 10.77
CA MET A 38 -1.48 6.19 11.23
C MET A 38 -0.65 6.46 12.48
N MET A 39 0.08 7.58 12.52
CA MET A 39 0.94 7.94 13.66
C MET A 39 0.14 8.27 14.92
N GLN A 40 -1.15 8.62 14.81
CA GLN A 40 -2.03 8.77 15.98
C GLN A 40 -2.49 7.42 16.55
N LYS A 41 -2.52 6.37 15.72
CA LYS A 41 -2.89 5.00 16.16
C LYS A 41 -1.67 4.15 16.55
N ALA A 42 -0.50 4.44 15.98
CA ALA A 42 0.71 3.66 16.17
C ALA A 42 1.37 3.97 17.51
N GLU A 43 1.69 2.92 18.26
CA GLU A 43 2.33 2.99 19.58
C GLU A 43 3.72 2.35 19.57
N LYS A 44 3.99 1.47 18.59
CA LYS A 44 5.24 0.74 18.49
C LYS A 44 5.76 0.70 17.05
N VAL A 45 7.09 0.69 16.94
CA VAL A 45 7.80 0.46 15.67
C VAL A 45 8.75 -0.72 15.83
N ASP A 46 8.50 -1.78 15.08
CA ASP A 46 9.39 -2.95 15.01
C ASP A 46 10.13 -3.01 13.68
N PHE A 47 11.19 -3.80 13.61
CA PHE A 47 11.92 -4.03 12.36
C PHE A 47 12.55 -5.41 12.28
N ILE A 48 12.77 -5.86 11.04
CA ILE A 48 13.53 -7.05 10.70
C ILE A 48 14.62 -6.64 9.72
N VAL A 49 15.85 -7.04 10.01
CA VAL A 49 17.00 -6.82 9.12
C VAL A 49 16.98 -7.87 8.02
N VAL A 50 17.14 -7.43 6.77
CA VAL A 50 17.19 -8.28 5.57
C VAL A 50 18.49 -7.99 4.86
N GLN A 51 19.12 -9.03 4.30
CA GLN A 51 20.49 -8.91 3.78
C GLN A 51 20.53 -8.28 2.38
N ASN A 52 19.50 -8.50 1.58
CA ASN A 52 19.46 -8.02 0.20
C ASN A 52 18.06 -7.49 -0.20
N GLU A 53 18.02 -6.73 -1.30
CA GLU A 53 16.79 -6.06 -1.76
C GLU A 53 15.75 -7.04 -2.31
N SER A 54 16.17 -8.12 -2.98
CA SER A 54 15.27 -9.12 -3.55
C SER A 54 14.51 -9.90 -2.47
N GLU A 55 15.21 -10.33 -1.43
CA GLU A 55 14.64 -10.96 -0.24
C GLU A 55 13.70 -9.99 0.49
N ALA A 56 14.09 -8.72 0.64
CA ALA A 56 13.24 -7.72 1.25
C ALA A 56 11.93 -7.52 0.47
N LEU A 57 11.97 -7.56 -0.86
CA LEU A 57 10.78 -7.44 -1.71
C LEU A 57 9.83 -8.63 -1.52
N TYR A 58 10.36 -9.86 -1.55
CA TYR A 58 9.58 -11.07 -1.33
C TYR A 58 8.96 -11.10 0.07
N LEU A 59 9.76 -10.75 1.09
CA LEU A 59 9.33 -10.70 2.47
C LEU A 59 8.24 -9.62 2.67
N GLU A 60 8.40 -8.45 2.06
CA GLU A 60 7.39 -7.37 2.10
C GLU A 60 6.03 -7.84 1.59
N ASP A 61 6.00 -8.44 0.39
CA ASP A 61 4.77 -8.92 -0.22
C ASP A 61 4.09 -10.00 0.64
N ASN A 62 4.86 -10.96 1.15
CA ASN A 62 4.36 -12.00 2.05
C ASN A 62 3.78 -11.40 3.34
N LEU A 63 4.49 -10.47 3.98
CA LEU A 63 4.04 -9.85 5.23
C LEU A 63 2.78 -9.02 5.03
N ILE A 64 2.69 -8.25 3.94
CA ILE A 64 1.48 -7.47 3.62
C ILE A 64 0.30 -8.41 3.38
N LYS A 65 0.49 -9.51 2.66
CA LYS A 65 -0.56 -10.51 2.41
C LYS A 65 -1.01 -11.23 3.68
N GLN A 66 -0.08 -11.53 4.60
CA GLN A 66 -0.38 -12.22 5.85
C GLN A 66 -1.10 -11.33 6.86
N HIS A 67 -0.68 -10.07 7.00
CA HIS A 67 -1.21 -9.17 8.02
C HIS A 67 -2.34 -8.27 7.53
N LEU A 68 -2.48 -8.10 6.21
CA LEU A 68 -3.44 -7.19 5.56
C LEU A 68 -3.54 -5.82 6.26
N PRO A 69 -2.41 -5.09 6.45
CA PRO A 69 -2.40 -3.89 7.26
C PRO A 69 -3.33 -2.81 6.67
N GLU A 70 -4.07 -2.12 7.55
CA GLU A 70 -5.07 -1.10 7.18
C GLU A 70 -4.49 -0.07 6.20
N TYR A 71 -3.32 0.49 6.50
CA TYR A 71 -2.73 1.58 5.71
C TYR A 71 -2.06 1.08 4.44
N ASN A 72 -1.54 -0.15 4.39
CA ASN A 72 -1.07 -0.73 3.13
C ASN A 72 -2.24 -0.96 2.16
N ASN A 73 -3.40 -1.40 2.67
CA ASN A 73 -4.60 -1.59 1.87
C ASN A 73 -5.19 -0.26 1.38
N LEU A 74 -5.24 0.75 2.26
CA LEU A 74 -5.68 2.11 1.90
C LEU A 74 -4.85 2.67 0.73
N LEU A 75 -3.52 2.55 0.81
CA LEU A 75 -2.61 3.04 -0.23
C LEU A 75 -2.68 2.21 -1.52
N LYS A 76 -3.00 0.92 -1.41
CA LYS A 76 -3.22 0.06 -2.57
C LYS A 76 -4.50 0.44 -3.33
N ALA A 77 -5.54 0.87 -2.62
CA ALA A 77 -6.79 1.35 -3.22
C ALA A 77 -6.58 2.67 -4.00
N ASP A 78 -5.71 3.55 -3.51
CA ASP A 78 -5.35 4.80 -4.20
C ASP A 78 -4.48 4.52 -5.45
N ASN A 79 -3.69 3.44 -5.43
CA ASN A 79 -3.00 2.90 -6.61
C ASN A 79 -3.90 2.03 -7.52
N SER A 80 -5.22 2.25 -7.46
CA SER A 80 -6.31 1.58 -8.19
C SER A 80 -5.86 0.76 -9.40
N TYR A 81 -6.13 -0.56 -9.32
CA TYR A 81 -6.03 -1.49 -10.44
C TYR A 81 -6.57 -0.83 -11.72
N THR A 82 -5.73 -0.81 -12.76
CA THR A 82 -6.13 -0.33 -14.06
C THR A 82 -6.94 -1.42 -14.74
N TYR A 83 -8.20 -1.12 -15.04
CA TYR A 83 -9.02 -1.97 -15.88
C TYR A 83 -8.65 -1.75 -17.34
N LEU A 84 -8.61 -2.83 -18.11
CA LEU A 84 -8.70 -2.75 -19.55
C LEU A 84 -10.18 -2.64 -19.92
N LYS A 85 -10.62 -1.45 -20.32
CA LYS A 85 -11.98 -1.23 -20.81
C LYS A 85 -12.05 -1.47 -22.31
N ILE A 86 -13.04 -2.25 -22.71
CA ILE A 86 -13.42 -2.49 -24.11
C ILE A 86 -14.82 -1.91 -24.30
N THR A 87 -14.95 -0.85 -25.09
CA THR A 87 -16.26 -0.20 -25.33
C THR A 87 -17.20 -1.09 -26.16
N LYS A 88 -18.50 -0.85 -26.00
CA LYS A 88 -19.55 -1.60 -26.69
C LYS A 88 -20.10 -0.87 -27.94
N HIS A 89 -19.30 0.00 -28.55
CA HIS A 89 -19.68 0.68 -29.80
C HIS A 89 -19.50 -0.25 -31.00
N GLU A 90 -20.08 0.11 -32.15
CA GLU A 90 -19.91 -0.60 -33.44
C GLU A 90 -18.42 -0.78 -33.79
N TYR A 91 -17.59 0.18 -33.34
CA TYR A 91 -16.13 0.11 -33.38
C TYR A 91 -15.58 0.14 -31.94
N PRO A 92 -15.25 -1.02 -31.34
CA PRO A 92 -14.74 -1.08 -29.98
C PRO A 92 -13.38 -0.41 -29.84
N GLU A 93 -13.24 0.40 -28.80
CA GLU A 93 -12.00 1.05 -28.39
C GLU A 93 -11.48 0.38 -27.12
N ILE A 94 -10.15 0.25 -27.04
CA ILE A 94 -9.46 -0.32 -25.88
C ILE A 94 -8.72 0.81 -25.17
N TYR A 95 -9.00 0.98 -23.88
CA TYR A 95 -8.28 1.95 -23.05
C TYR A 95 -8.15 1.51 -21.60
N LEU A 96 -7.09 2.02 -20.99
CA LEU A 96 -6.78 1.82 -19.59
C LEU A 96 -7.57 2.83 -18.74
N THR A 97 -8.35 2.34 -17.78
CA THR A 97 -9.13 3.20 -16.88
C THR A 97 -9.05 2.72 -15.44
N ARG A 98 -9.09 3.65 -14.49
CA ARG A 98 -9.19 3.35 -13.05
C ARG A 98 -10.64 3.36 -12.55
N LYS A 99 -11.59 3.72 -13.40
CA LYS A 99 -13.00 3.84 -13.07
C LYS A 99 -13.82 2.82 -13.85
N LYS A 100 -14.51 1.95 -13.11
CA LYS A 100 -15.59 1.11 -13.65
C LYS A 100 -16.88 1.93 -13.63
N ILE A 101 -17.47 2.17 -14.80
CA ILE A 101 -18.76 2.83 -14.93
C ILE A 101 -19.77 1.83 -15.49
N PRO A 102 -21.06 1.90 -15.10
CA PRO A 102 -22.09 0.99 -15.59
C PRO A 102 -22.56 1.42 -16.99
N ASP A 103 -21.65 1.46 -17.95
CA ASP A 103 -21.92 1.88 -19.34
C ASP A 103 -22.08 0.71 -20.32
N GLY A 104 -22.13 -0.52 -19.79
CA GLY A 104 -22.25 -1.74 -20.58
C GLY A 104 -20.95 -2.20 -21.26
N SER A 105 -19.82 -1.51 -21.04
CA SER A 105 -18.50 -1.92 -21.52
C SER A 105 -17.94 -3.10 -20.73
N THR A 106 -17.03 -3.85 -21.34
CA THR A 106 -16.30 -4.94 -20.66
C THR A 106 -15.08 -4.37 -19.95
N TYR A 107 -14.84 -4.82 -18.71
CA TYR A 107 -13.70 -4.42 -17.90
C TYR A 107 -12.94 -5.68 -17.46
N ILE A 108 -11.66 -5.77 -17.82
CA ILE A 108 -10.72 -6.84 -17.44
C ILE A 108 -9.75 -6.31 -16.40
#